data_AF-A0A6J6ERQ2-F1
#
_entry.id   AF-A0A6J6ERQ2-F1
#
_cell.length_a   1.000
_cell.length_b   1.000
_cell.length_c   1.000
_cell.angle_alpha   90.00
_cell.angle_beta   90.00
_cell.angle_gamma   90.00
#
_symmetry.space_group_name_H-M   'P 1'
#
loop_
_entity.id
_entity.type
_entity.pdbx_description
1 polymer ?
#
loop_
_entity_poly.entity_id
_entity_poly.type
_entity_poly.pdbx_seq_one_letter_code
_entity_poly.pdbx_strand_id
1 'polypeptide(L)'
;MGNATDITPFIFNLREIPAIPALAALPAGEYPWIVTLSLMLVVYSVVNLNKVNKLQIDKKSKQQLVLRFLLFSVLGSALLAFVSSGSLISDNMNPVGVNPIRISAIVFAHITIAYLLMLLLPKLFKKKSNQSRLEP
;
A
#
# COMPACT_ATOMS: atom_id res chain seq x y z
N MET A 1 -42.66 -35.41 -10.98
CA MET A 1 -42.96 -34.27 -11.87
C MET A 1 -42.56 -33.01 -11.12
N GLY A 2 -41.65 -32.24 -11.71
CA GLY A 2 -40.99 -31.09 -11.08
C GLY A 2 -41.90 -29.88 -10.92
N ASN A 3 -41.68 -29.10 -9.86
CA ASN A 3 -42.44 -27.87 -9.60
C ASN A 3 -41.67 -26.83 -8.78
N ALA A 4 -40.38 -26.61 -9.05
CA ALA A 4 -39.62 -25.55 -8.38
C ALA A 4 -38.57 -24.91 -9.29
N THR A 5 -38.89 -24.75 -10.59
CA THR A 5 -38.02 -24.00 -11.50
C THR A 5 -38.88 -23.04 -12.28
N ASP A 6 -39.00 -21.82 -11.77
CA ASP A 6 -39.49 -20.67 -12.52
C ASP A 6 -38.45 -20.32 -13.59
N ILE A 7 -38.59 -20.94 -14.76
CA ILE A 7 -37.82 -20.58 -15.95
C ILE A 7 -38.56 -19.44 -16.64
N THR A 8 -38.43 -18.23 -16.12
CA THR A 8 -38.89 -17.02 -16.82
C THR A 8 -37.70 -16.41 -17.57
N PRO A 9 -37.82 -16.11 -18.88
CA PRO A 9 -36.71 -15.61 -19.71
C PRO A 9 -36.24 -14.19 -19.33
N PHE A 10 -36.84 -13.59 -18.32
CA PHE A 10 -36.52 -12.27 -17.78
C PHE A 10 -35.95 -12.29 -16.36
N ILE A 11 -35.91 -13.46 -15.70
CA ILE A 11 -35.26 -13.64 -14.40
C ILE A 11 -34.07 -14.58 -14.60
N PHE A 12 -32.93 -13.98 -14.91
CA PHE A 12 -31.66 -14.69 -14.96
C PHE A 12 -31.10 -14.76 -13.53
N ASN A 13 -31.39 -15.85 -12.82
CA ASN A 13 -30.79 -16.10 -11.52
C ASN A 13 -29.36 -16.61 -11.75
N LEU A 14 -28.40 -15.68 -11.80
CA LEU A 14 -26.97 -15.98 -11.87
C LEU A 14 -26.61 -16.83 -10.66
N ARG A 15 -26.44 -18.14 -10.86
CA ARG A 15 -25.71 -18.97 -9.91
C ARG A 15 -24.31 -18.36 -9.83
N GLU A 16 -24.04 -17.68 -8.71
CA GLU A 16 -22.88 -16.79 -8.53
C GLU A 16 -21.60 -17.51 -8.95
N ILE A 17 -20.95 -16.99 -10.00
CA ILE A 17 -19.61 -17.43 -10.36
C ILE A 17 -18.69 -16.77 -9.33
N PRO A 18 -17.89 -17.53 -8.56
CA PRO A 18 -16.98 -16.94 -7.59
C PRO A 18 -16.08 -15.92 -8.30
N ALA A 19 -16.09 -14.67 -7.84
CA ALA A 19 -15.19 -13.66 -8.36
C ALA A 19 -13.75 -14.12 -8.05
N ILE A 20 -12.92 -14.34 -9.08
CA ILE A 20 -11.51 -14.64 -8.90
C ILE A 20 -10.79 -13.29 -8.79
N PRO A 21 -10.22 -12.92 -7.62
CA PRO A 21 -9.48 -11.68 -7.50
C PRO A 21 -8.32 -11.64 -8.48
N ALA A 22 -8.05 -10.49 -9.10
CA ALA A 22 -6.89 -10.31 -9.99
C ALA A 22 -5.56 -10.69 -9.30
N LEU A 23 -5.49 -10.55 -7.97
CA LEU A 23 -4.32 -10.88 -7.15
C LEU A 23 -4.31 -12.34 -6.66
N ALA A 24 -5.41 -13.07 -6.76
CA ALA A 24 -5.49 -14.51 -6.43
C ALA A 24 -4.87 -15.39 -7.52
N ALA A 25 -4.62 -14.84 -8.71
CA ALA A 25 -3.93 -15.52 -9.81
C ALA A 25 -2.40 -15.61 -9.58
N LEU A 26 -1.86 -14.98 -8.53
CA LEU A 26 -0.44 -15.09 -8.19
C LEU A 26 -0.15 -16.48 -7.59
N PRO A 27 0.94 -17.15 -8.01
CA PRO A 27 1.30 -18.47 -7.48
C PRO A 27 1.41 -18.44 -5.95
N ALA A 28 0.62 -19.26 -5.27
CA ALA A 28 0.68 -19.43 -3.83
C ALA A 28 1.81 -20.40 -3.48
N GLY A 29 3.04 -19.90 -3.44
CA GLY A 29 4.23 -20.69 -3.13
C GLY A 29 5.41 -19.78 -2.80
N GLU A 30 5.94 -19.95 -1.58
CA GLU A 30 7.00 -19.14 -0.97
C GLU A 30 6.66 -17.65 -0.82
N TYR A 31 7.42 -16.92 0.01
CA TYR A 31 7.18 -15.50 0.31
C TYR A 31 7.83 -14.47 -0.66
N PRO A 32 8.35 -14.80 -1.88
CA PRO A 32 9.17 -13.84 -2.63
C PRO A 32 8.35 -12.62 -3.08
N TRP A 33 7.06 -12.78 -3.34
CA TRP A 33 6.19 -11.67 -3.76
C TRP A 33 5.97 -10.64 -2.66
N ILE A 34 5.75 -11.08 -1.41
CA ILE A 34 5.57 -10.19 -0.27
C ILE A 34 6.85 -9.39 -0.01
N VAL A 35 7.99 -10.08 0.02
CA VAL A 35 9.30 -9.44 0.24
C VAL A 35 9.60 -8.44 -0.88
N THR A 36 9.37 -8.82 -2.14
CA THR A 36 9.61 -7.96 -3.30
C THR A 36 8.72 -6.71 -3.25
N LEU A 37 7.42 -6.87 -2.96
CA LEU A 37 6.49 -5.75 -2.86
C LEU A 37 6.85 -4.81 -1.70
N SER A 38 7.19 -5.35 -0.53
CA SER A 38 7.67 -4.54 0.60
C SER A 38 8.94 -3.77 0.25
N LEU A 39 9.92 -4.41 -0.38
CA LEU A 39 11.16 -3.77 -0.81
C LEU A 39 10.89 -2.67 -1.84
N MET A 40 10.05 -2.93 -2.84
CA MET A 40 9.62 -1.92 -3.81
C MET A 40 8.99 -0.71 -3.13
N LEU A 41 8.16 -0.92 -2.10
CA LEU A 41 7.52 0.17 -1.36
C LEU A 41 8.54 1.02 -0.59
N VAL A 42 9.54 0.39 0.04
CA VAL A 42 10.64 1.11 0.70
C VAL A 42 11.42 1.93 -0.32
N VAL A 43 11.84 1.34 -1.43
CA VAL A 43 12.61 2.04 -2.49
C VAL A 43 11.79 3.20 -3.05
N TYR A 44 10.52 2.97 -3.38
CA TYR A 44 9.60 4.01 -3.84
C TYR A 44 9.52 5.17 -2.84
N SER A 45 9.37 4.87 -1.55
CA SER A 45 9.30 5.87 -0.49
C SER A 45 10.59 6.68 -0.40
N VAL A 46 11.74 6.00 -0.35
CA VAL A 46 13.06 6.62 -0.26
C VAL A 46 13.33 7.53 -1.45
N VAL A 47 13.04 7.08 -2.68
CA VAL A 47 13.26 7.88 -3.89
C VAL A 47 12.43 9.16 -3.86
N ASN A 48 11.13 9.07 -3.56
CA ASN A 48 10.24 10.23 -3.54
C ASN A 48 10.57 11.21 -2.41
N LEU A 49 10.82 10.72 -1.20
CA LEU A 49 11.20 11.56 -0.06
C LEU A 49 12.55 12.27 -0.30
N ASN A 50 13.51 11.59 -0.92
CA ASN A 50 14.78 12.21 -1.30
C ASN A 50 14.60 13.32 -2.34
N LYS A 51 13.71 13.13 -3.33
CA LYS A 51 13.37 14.19 -4.29
C LYS A 51 12.83 15.42 -3.57
N VAL A 52 11.89 15.25 -2.63
CA VAL A 52 11.35 16.35 -1.82
C VAL A 52 12.44 17.02 -0.99
N ASN A 53 13.31 16.25 -0.34
CA ASN A 53 14.38 16.80 0.50
C ASN A 53 15.40 17.65 -0.29
N LYS A 54 15.69 17.28 -1.55
CA LYS A 54 16.62 17.99 -2.43
C LYS A 54 16.08 19.32 -2.96
N LEU A 55 14.77 19.55 -2.92
CA LEU A 55 14.18 20.83 -3.36
C LEU A 55 14.65 21.98 -2.48
N GLN A 56 14.98 23.12 -3.08
CA GLN A 56 15.35 24.35 -2.37
C GLN A 56 14.12 25.20 -2.06
N ILE A 57 13.23 24.66 -1.22
CA ILE A 57 12.00 25.32 -0.78
C ILE A 57 11.96 25.40 0.75
N ASP A 58 11.09 26.25 1.27
CA ASP A 58 10.91 26.42 2.70
C ASP A 58 10.43 25.12 3.39
N LYS A 59 10.69 25.04 4.70
CA LYS A 59 10.41 23.84 5.50
C LYS A 59 8.92 23.48 5.50
N LYS A 60 8.02 24.47 5.53
CA LYS A 60 6.57 24.25 5.58
C LYS A 60 6.11 23.64 4.26
N SER A 61 6.58 24.16 3.13
CA SER A 61 6.29 23.59 1.81
C SER A 61 6.83 22.16 1.66
N LYS A 62 8.03 21.85 2.17
CA LYS A 62 8.53 20.46 2.20
C LYS A 62 7.61 19.54 3.00
N GLN A 63 7.18 19.97 4.19
CA GLN A 63 6.27 19.19 5.04
C GLN A 63 4.92 18.95 4.35
N GLN A 64 4.37 19.96 3.70
CA GLN A 64 3.14 19.81 2.91
C GLN A 64 3.32 18.82 1.77
N LEU A 65 4.47 18.83 1.08
CA LEU A 65 4.74 17.92 -0.02
C LEU A 65 4.91 16.47 0.45
N VAL A 66 5.57 16.25 1.59
CA VAL A 66 5.64 14.94 2.26
C VAL A 66 4.24 14.44 2.65
N LEU A 67 3.41 15.31 3.23
CA LEU A 67 2.04 14.94 3.61
C LEU A 67 1.19 14.58 2.40
N ARG A 68 1.25 15.38 1.31
CA ARG A 68 0.55 15.08 0.05
C ARG A 68 1.00 13.75 -0.53
N PHE A 69 2.30 13.50 -0.56
CA PHE A 69 2.86 12.22 -1.00
C PHE A 69 2.28 11.06 -0.20
N LEU A 70 2.32 11.13 1.13
CA LEU A 70 1.77 10.11 2.01
C LEU A 70 0.27 9.88 1.75
N LEU A 71 -0.51 10.96 1.70
CA LEU A 71 -1.96 10.89 1.46
C LEU A 71 -2.29 10.25 0.12
N PHE A 72 -1.66 10.70 -0.97
CA PHE A 72 -1.93 10.16 -2.30
C PHE A 72 -1.48 8.70 -2.44
N SER A 73 -0.36 8.31 -1.84
CA SER A 73 0.08 6.90 -1.86
C SER A 73 -0.87 6.00 -1.07
N VAL A 74 -1.34 6.43 0.10
CA VAL A 74 -2.29 5.65 0.92
C VAL A 74 -3.66 5.56 0.25
N LEU A 75 -4.21 6.68 -0.24
CA LEU A 75 -5.51 6.70 -0.92
C LEU A 75 -5.46 5.96 -2.26
N GLY A 76 -4.40 6.17 -3.04
CA GLY A 76 -4.21 5.48 -4.32
C GLY A 76 -4.11 3.96 -4.15
N SER A 77 -3.35 3.49 -3.16
CA SER A 77 -3.26 2.06 -2.85
C SER A 77 -4.57 1.50 -2.27
N ALA A 78 -5.30 2.28 -1.47
CA ALA A 78 -6.64 1.90 -0.99
C ALA A 78 -7.61 1.66 -2.17
N LEU A 79 -7.63 2.57 -3.15
CA LEU A 79 -8.47 2.46 -4.34
C LEU A 79 -8.09 1.25 -5.19
N LEU A 80 -6.79 1.02 -5.41
CA LEU A 80 -6.32 -0.17 -6.14
C LEU A 80 -6.68 -1.47 -5.40
N ALA A 81 -6.54 -1.50 -4.08
CA ALA A 81 -6.94 -2.64 -3.26
C ALA A 81 -8.46 -2.85 -3.30
N PHE A 82 -9.25 -1.78 -3.25
CA PHE A 82 -10.71 -1.85 -3.34
C PHE A 82 -11.17 -2.45 -4.67
N VAL A 83 -10.64 -1.94 -5.80
CA VAL A 83 -10.97 -2.45 -7.13
C VAL A 83 -10.50 -3.91 -7.32
N SER A 84 -9.36 -4.29 -6.72
CA SER A 84 -8.83 -5.67 -6.80
C SER A 84 -9.41 -6.65 -5.76
N SER A 85 -10.19 -6.16 -4.79
CA SER A 85 -10.79 -6.99 -3.73
C SER A 85 -11.87 -7.95 -4.25
N GLY A 86 -12.44 -7.67 -5.42
CA GLY A 86 -13.43 -8.56 -6.05
C GLY A 86 -14.79 -8.59 -5.35
N SER A 87 -15.06 -7.63 -4.45
CA SER A 87 -16.27 -7.61 -3.61
C SER A 87 -17.53 -7.04 -4.28
N LEU A 88 -17.62 -7.02 -5.62
CA LEU A 88 -18.51 -6.08 -6.33
C LEU A 88 -19.42 -6.69 -7.42
N ILE A 89 -19.92 -7.92 -7.27
CA ILE A 89 -21.03 -8.38 -8.14
C ILE A 89 -22.22 -8.98 -7.35
N SER A 90 -22.09 -9.37 -6.08
CA SER A 90 -23.23 -9.81 -5.26
C SER A 90 -23.03 -9.46 -3.78
N ASP A 91 -24.06 -8.90 -3.13
CA ASP A 91 -24.13 -8.65 -1.68
C ASP A 91 -24.12 -9.93 -0.84
N ASN A 92 -24.21 -11.09 -1.48
CA ASN A 92 -24.30 -12.39 -0.83
C ASN A 92 -22.93 -13.07 -0.59
N MET A 93 -21.81 -12.44 -0.96
CA MET A 93 -20.48 -13.01 -0.81
C MET A 93 -19.51 -12.09 -0.04
N ASN A 94 -18.80 -12.68 0.93
CA ASN A 94 -17.73 -11.99 1.66
C ASN A 94 -16.54 -11.72 0.71
N PRO A 95 -15.81 -10.60 0.84
CA PRO A 95 -14.69 -10.28 -0.06
C PRO A 95 -13.62 -11.37 -0.03
N VAL A 96 -13.25 -11.86 -1.22
CA VAL A 96 -12.23 -12.91 -1.39
C VAL A 96 -10.86 -12.37 -1.81
N GLY A 97 -10.77 -11.07 -2.10
CA GLY A 97 -9.53 -10.39 -2.48
C GLY A 97 -8.88 -9.60 -1.34
N VAL A 98 -8.10 -8.59 -1.72
CA VAL A 98 -7.23 -7.87 -0.79
C VAL A 98 -7.99 -6.81 0.01
N ASN A 99 -7.85 -6.84 1.33
CA ASN A 99 -8.48 -5.88 2.23
C ASN A 99 -7.88 -4.46 2.03
N PRO A 100 -8.68 -3.46 1.61
CA PRO A 100 -8.19 -2.11 1.34
C PRO A 100 -7.59 -1.42 2.56
N ILE A 101 -8.23 -1.57 3.73
CA ILE A 101 -7.76 -0.98 4.99
C ILE A 101 -6.39 -1.55 5.37
N ARG A 102 -6.21 -2.87 5.22
CA ARG A 102 -4.91 -3.52 5.50
C ARG A 102 -3.83 -2.99 4.58
N ILE A 103 -4.09 -2.87 3.27
CA ILE A 103 -3.11 -2.33 2.32
C ILE A 103 -2.78 -0.88 2.63
N SER A 104 -3.78 -0.04 2.89
CA SER A 104 -3.57 1.35 3.31
C SER A 104 -2.66 1.47 4.52
N ALA A 105 -2.90 0.64 5.55
CA ALA A 105 -2.08 0.61 6.76
C ALA A 105 -0.62 0.17 6.47
N ILE A 106 -0.44 -0.84 5.62
CA ILE A 106 0.89 -1.32 5.21
C ILE A 106 1.65 -0.22 4.46
N VAL A 107 1.03 0.43 3.48
CA VAL A 107 1.65 1.52 2.70
C VAL A 107 2.02 2.69 3.62
N PHE A 108 1.09 3.11 4.48
CA PHE A 108 1.32 4.16 5.47
C PHE A 108 2.52 3.85 6.38
N ALA A 109 2.59 2.62 6.90
CA ALA A 109 3.67 2.20 7.78
C ALA A 109 5.02 2.23 7.07
N HIS A 110 5.13 1.67 5.87
CA HIS A 110 6.38 1.64 5.10
C HIS A 110 6.89 3.05 4.78
N ILE A 111 6.01 3.94 4.31
CA ILE A 111 6.39 5.33 4.01
C ILE A 111 6.83 6.06 5.29
N THR A 112 6.07 5.91 6.37
CA THR A 112 6.36 6.56 7.66
C THR A 112 7.68 6.07 8.24
N ILE A 113 7.93 4.75 8.23
CA ILE A 113 9.19 4.16 8.68
C ILE A 113 10.36 4.66 7.83
N ALA A 114 10.22 4.66 6.50
CA ALA A 114 11.26 5.18 5.61
C ALA A 114 11.59 6.65 5.91
N TYR A 115 10.57 7.48 6.14
CA TYR A 115 10.74 8.88 6.50
C TYR A 115 11.43 9.05 7.87
N LEU A 116 11.02 8.28 8.89
CA LEU A 116 11.65 8.29 10.21
C LEU A 116 13.12 7.87 10.13
N LEU A 117 13.44 6.81 9.39
CA LEU A 117 14.82 6.36 9.17
C LEU A 117 15.66 7.46 8.53
N MET A 118 15.15 8.15 7.51
CA MET A 118 15.86 9.28 6.89
C MET A 118 16.17 10.42 7.88
N LEU A 119 15.29 10.65 8.86
CA LEU A 119 15.49 11.68 9.89
C LEU A 119 16.43 11.23 11.01
N LEU A 120 16.38 9.95 11.39
CA LEU A 120 17.07 9.40 12.56
C LEU A 120 18.47 8.87 12.23
N LEU A 121 18.67 8.20 11.09
CA LEU A 121 19.97 7.68 10.66
C LEU A 121 21.09 8.74 10.71
N PRO A 122 20.95 9.93 10.08
CA PRO A 122 22.01 10.94 10.12
C PRO A 122 22.31 11.42 11.55
N LYS A 123 21.34 11.41 12.47
CA LYS A 123 21.55 11.81 13.86
C LYS A 123 22.36 10.78 14.64
N LEU A 124 22.14 9.49 14.37
CA LEU A 124 22.88 8.40 15.02
C LEU A 124 24.35 8.37 14.58
N PHE A 125 24.62 8.59 13.29
CA PHE A 125 25.99 8.52 12.76
C PHE A 125 26.79 9.83 12.88
N LYS A 126 26.16 11.01 12.95
CA LYS A 126 26.89 12.28 13.11
C LYS A 126 27.51 12.50 14.49
N LYS A 127 27.06 11.79 15.54
CA LYS A 127 27.55 11.98 16.91
C LYS A 127 29.01 11.51 17.11
N LYS A 128 29.54 10.64 16.25
CA LYS A 128 30.88 10.04 16.44
C LYS A 128 32.06 10.89 15.92
N SER A 129 31.82 11.93 15.11
CA SER A 129 32.89 12.73 14.50
C SER A 129 33.33 13.94 15.34
N ASN A 130 32.51 14.43 16.27
CA ASN A 130 32.81 15.65 17.05
C ASN A 130 33.48 15.39 18.42
N GLN A 131 33.77 14.14 18.80
CA GLN A 131 34.41 13.82 20.09
C GLN A 131 35.93 13.69 20.02
N SER A 132 36.56 13.90 18.85
CA SER A 132 38.01 13.76 18.66
C SER A 132 38.76 15.11 18.59
N ARG A 133 38.19 16.20 19.12
CA ARG A 133 38.82 17.53 19.15
C ARG A 133 38.89 18.12 20.56
N LEU A 134 39.27 17.30 21.53
CA LEU A 134 39.83 17.81 22.78
C LEU A 134 41.36 17.72 22.65
N GLU A 135 41.95 18.76 22.05
CA GLU A 135 43.38 19.05 22.17
C GLU A 135 43.57 20.01 23.35
N PRO A 136 44.47 19.74 24.31
CA PRO A 136 45.20 20.79 25.01
C PRO A 136 46.38 21.32 24.17
#